data_AF-A0A1I0IMX8-F1
#
_entry.id   AF-A0A1I0IMX8-F1
#
_cell.length_a   1.000
_cell.length_b   1.000
_cell.length_c   1.000
_cell.angle_alpha   90.00
_cell.angle_beta   90.00
_cell.angle_gamma   90.00
#
_symmetry.space_group_name_H-M   'P 1'
#
loop_
_entity.id
_entity.type
_entity.pdbx_description
1 polymer ?
#
loop_
_entity_poly.entity_id
_entity_poly.type
_entity_poly.pdbx_seq_one_letter_code
_entity_poly.pdbx_strand_id
1 'polypeptide(L)'
;KLLYYARWAIEGSFRKLKYTVGLSNFHAYKPEYIKQEIWAKLIAYNITETRINHAIIEKGNTKYEYKVNFSMAAHICRVFLRPNTEKDSIDVMSLLTKELIPIRNDRQYPRLQTAHFRKPRYFIYRAA
;
A
#
# COMPACT_ATOMS: atom_id res chain seq x y z
N LYS A 1 -1.64 -19.64 -19.24
CA LYS A 1 -2.55 -18.67 -18.55
C LYS A 1 -2.06 -18.29 -17.14
N LEU A 2 -1.64 -19.25 -16.30
CA LEU A 2 -1.13 -18.97 -14.93
C LEU A 2 0.08 -18.00 -14.87
N LEU A 3 1.04 -18.14 -15.79
CA LEU A 3 2.23 -17.26 -15.85
C LEU A 3 1.87 -15.76 -15.98
N TYR A 4 0.83 -15.45 -16.77
CA TYR A 4 0.38 -14.08 -16.98
C TYR A 4 -0.20 -13.47 -15.70
N TYR A 5 -0.97 -14.25 -14.94
CA TYR A 5 -1.54 -13.80 -13.65
C TYR A 5 -0.44 -13.57 -12.60
N ALA A 6 0.58 -14.43 -12.55
CA ALA A 6 1.73 -14.24 -11.64
C ALA A 6 2.48 -12.93 -11.93
N ARG A 7 2.69 -12.60 -13.22
CA ARG A 7 3.31 -11.33 -13.63
C ARG A 7 2.52 -10.12 -13.14
N TRP A 8 1.19 -10.17 -13.26
CA TRP A 8 0.31 -9.08 -12.82
C TRP A 8 0.34 -8.88 -11.29
N ALA A 9 0.43 -9.97 -10.52
CA ALA A 9 0.57 -9.89 -9.07
C ALA A 9 1.85 -9.15 -8.66
N ILE A 10 2.96 -9.39 -9.38
CA ILE A 10 4.23 -8.68 -9.18
C ILE A 10 4.09 -7.20 -9.51
N GLU A 11 3.47 -6.84 -10.65
CA GLU A 11 3.23 -5.44 -11.03
C GLU A 11 2.38 -4.68 -9.98
N GLY A 12 1.33 -5.32 -9.47
CA GLY A 12 0.51 -4.77 -8.39
C GLY A 12 1.28 -4.53 -7.10
N SER A 13 2.19 -5.44 -6.75
CA SER A 13 3.07 -5.34 -5.57
C SER A 13 4.05 -4.18 -5.70
N PHE A 14 4.69 -4.03 -6.87
CA PHE A 14 5.55 -2.88 -7.15
C PHE A 14 4.78 -1.55 -7.14
N ARG A 15 3.53 -1.54 -7.61
CA ARG A 15 2.67 -0.35 -7.52
C ARG A 15 2.43 0.07 -6.06
N LYS A 16 2.08 -0.89 -5.19
CA LYS A 16 1.91 -0.65 -3.75
C LYS A 16 3.21 -0.12 -3.12
N LEU A 17 4.34 -0.75 -3.40
CA LEU A 17 5.65 -0.33 -2.90
C LEU A 17 6.02 1.09 -3.35
N LYS A 18 5.84 1.41 -4.63
CA LYS A 18 6.16 2.73 -5.18
C LYS A 18 5.27 3.83 -4.62
N TYR A 19 3.96 3.65 -4.67
CA TYR A 19 3.02 4.75 -4.45
C TYR A 19 2.36 4.74 -3.07
N THR A 20 2.18 3.58 -2.44
CA THR A 20 1.54 3.50 -1.12
C THR A 20 2.58 3.56 0.01
N VAL A 21 3.68 2.83 -0.13
CA VAL A 21 4.78 2.87 0.84
C VAL A 21 5.66 4.11 0.62
N GLY A 22 5.85 4.53 -0.63
CA GLY A 22 6.57 5.76 -1.00
C GLY A 22 7.99 5.53 -1.49
N LEU A 23 8.26 4.42 -2.19
CA LEU A 23 9.60 4.15 -2.76
C LEU A 23 10.01 5.14 -3.86
N SER A 24 9.09 5.93 -4.42
CA SER A 24 9.42 6.96 -5.41
C SER A 24 10.07 8.22 -4.80
N ASN A 25 9.95 8.44 -3.49
CA ASN A 25 10.33 9.71 -2.85
C ASN A 25 11.39 9.44 -1.79
N PHE A 26 12.58 10.04 -1.90
CA PHE A 26 13.68 9.89 -0.94
C PHE A 26 13.92 11.20 -0.18
N HIS A 27 14.35 11.10 1.07
CA HIS A 27 14.69 12.26 1.89
C HIS A 27 16.20 12.51 1.88
N ALA A 28 16.99 11.44 1.83
CA ALA A 28 18.44 11.53 1.78
C ALA A 28 18.96 11.92 0.40
N TYR A 29 20.07 12.66 0.40
CA TYR A 29 20.86 12.98 -0.80
C TYR A 29 22.07 12.05 -0.98
N LYS A 30 22.64 11.54 0.12
CA LYS A 30 23.80 10.65 0.08
C LYS A 30 23.42 9.26 -0.45
N PRO A 31 24.17 8.67 -1.40
CA PRO A 31 23.85 7.36 -1.98
C PRO A 31 23.70 6.23 -0.95
N GLU A 32 24.50 6.24 0.10
CA GLU A 32 24.47 5.22 1.17
C GLU A 32 23.14 5.27 1.92
N TYR A 33 22.66 6.47 2.22
CA TYR A 33 21.39 6.68 2.93
C TYR A 33 20.18 6.44 2.02
N ILE A 34 20.29 6.71 0.72
CA ILE A 34 19.27 6.33 -0.26
C ILE A 34 19.11 4.81 -0.28
N LYS A 35 20.22 4.05 -0.30
CA LYS A 35 20.17 2.58 -0.22
C LYS A 35 19.48 2.12 1.07
N GLN A 36 19.79 2.74 2.21
CA GLN A 36 19.12 2.43 3.49
C GLN A 36 17.61 2.71 3.43
N GLU A 37 17.18 3.83 2.84
CA GLU A 37 15.75 4.13 2.66
C GLU A 37 15.04 3.11 1.77
N ILE A 38 15.68 2.64 0.69
CA ILE A 38 15.13 1.59 -0.18
C ILE A 38 14.89 0.32 0.63
N TRP A 39 15.88 -0.12 1.40
CA TRP A 39 15.75 -1.30 2.26
C TRP A 39 14.68 -1.14 3.33
N ALA A 40 14.63 0.01 4.01
CA ALA A 40 13.62 0.29 5.02
C ALA A 40 12.19 0.22 4.45
N LYS A 41 11.98 0.76 3.24
CA LYS A 41 10.66 0.71 2.56
C LYS A 41 10.30 -0.69 2.09
N LEU A 42 11.26 -1.48 1.62
CA LEU A 42 11.03 -2.89 1.29
C LEU A 42 10.66 -3.70 2.54
N ILE A 43 11.37 -3.50 3.65
CA ILE A 43 11.06 -4.15 4.92
C ILE A 43 9.65 -3.75 5.40
N ALA A 44 9.31 -2.47 5.35
CA ALA A 44 7.98 -2.00 5.72
C ALA A 44 6.88 -2.64 4.85
N TYR A 45 7.10 -2.75 3.53
CA TYR A 45 6.19 -3.46 2.62
C TYR A 45 6.02 -4.93 3.03
N ASN A 46 7.12 -5.64 3.29
CA ASN A 46 7.08 -7.05 3.69
C ASN A 46 6.34 -7.24 5.02
N ILE A 47 6.58 -6.36 6.00
CA ILE A 47 5.86 -6.37 7.29
C ILE A 47 4.37 -6.20 7.05
N THR A 48 3.97 -5.24 6.21
CA THR A 48 2.55 -5.00 5.92
C THR A 48 1.86 -6.17 5.23
N GLU A 49 2.48 -6.77 4.21
CA GLU A 49 1.92 -7.95 3.53
C GLU A 49 1.84 -9.14 4.49
N THR A 50 2.87 -9.36 5.30
CA THR A 50 2.89 -10.41 6.32
C THR A 50 1.75 -10.23 7.33
N ARG A 51 1.56 -9.01 7.85
CA ARG A 51 0.48 -8.71 8.79
C ARG A 51 -0.90 -8.86 8.17
N ILE A 52 -1.09 -8.44 6.92
CA ILE A 52 -2.34 -8.63 6.19
C ILE A 52 -2.62 -10.12 5.97
N ASN A 53 -1.62 -10.91 5.61
CA ASN A 53 -1.77 -12.35 5.40
C ASN A 53 -2.10 -13.10 6.69
N HIS A 54 -1.60 -12.63 7.84
CA HIS A 54 -1.95 -13.15 9.16
C HIS A 54 -3.25 -12.58 9.74
N ALA A 55 -3.83 -11.54 9.14
CA ALA A 55 -5.07 -10.97 9.62
C ALA A 55 -6.22 -11.92 9.31
N ILE A 56 -6.83 -12.45 10.37
CA ILE A 56 -8.02 -13.30 10.26
C ILE A 56 -9.20 -12.39 9.92
N ILE A 57 -9.74 -12.56 8.72
CA ILE A 57 -10.95 -11.85 8.28
C ILE A 57 -12.13 -12.78 8.54
N GLU A 58 -12.97 -12.42 9.49
CA GLU A 58 -14.21 -13.16 9.74
C GLU A 58 -15.12 -13.06 8.51
N LYS A 59 -15.47 -14.21 7.94
CA LYS A 59 -16.40 -14.30 6.83
C LYS A 59 -17.84 -14.26 7.38
N GLY A 60 -18.45 -13.08 7.37
CA GLY A 60 -19.87 -12.93 7.66
C GLY A 60 -20.77 -13.29 6.47
N ASN A 61 -22.09 -13.32 6.70
CA ASN A 61 -23.12 -13.43 5.64
C ASN A 61 -23.27 -12.10 4.87
N THR A 62 -22.19 -11.62 4.27
CA THR A 62 -22.16 -10.38 3.48
C THR A 62 -22.17 -10.66 1.99
N LYS A 63 -22.70 -9.72 1.18
CA LYS A 63 -22.78 -9.84 -0.29
C LYS A 63 -21.43 -10.07 -0.99
N TYR A 64 -20.34 -9.53 -0.42
CA TYR A 64 -19.00 -9.61 -1.01
C TYR A 64 -18.02 -10.25 -0.03
N GLU A 65 -16.95 -10.79 -0.58
CA GLU A 65 -15.73 -11.08 0.18
C GLU A 65 -14.98 -9.78 0.47
N TYR A 66 -14.34 -9.71 1.63
CA TYR A 66 -13.59 -8.55 2.07
C TYR A 66 -12.10 -8.85 2.16
N LYS A 67 -11.29 -7.83 1.92
CA LYS A 67 -9.85 -7.85 2.17
C LYS A 67 -9.44 -6.60 2.94
N VAL A 68 -8.33 -6.70 3.66
CA VAL A 68 -7.75 -5.54 4.35
C VAL A 68 -7.33 -4.47 3.35
N ASN A 69 -7.59 -3.22 3.70
CA ASN A 69 -7.12 -2.06 2.96
C ASN A 69 -5.60 -1.92 3.11
N PHE A 70 -4.86 -2.26 2.06
CA PHE A 70 -3.39 -2.17 2.07
C PHE A 70 -2.86 -0.76 2.41
N SER A 71 -3.51 0.30 1.93
CA SER A 71 -3.06 1.67 2.22
C SER A 71 -3.17 2.03 3.70
N MET A 72 -4.27 1.61 4.32
CA MET A 72 -4.46 1.83 5.75
C MET A 72 -3.54 0.92 6.57
N ALA A 73 -3.37 -0.34 6.17
CA ALA A 73 -2.44 -1.27 6.79
C ALA A 73 -0.99 -0.75 6.77
N ALA A 74 -0.56 -0.18 5.64
CA ALA A 74 0.75 0.47 5.52
C ALA A 74 0.91 1.66 6.47
N HIS A 75 -0.15 2.45 6.65
CA HIS A 75 -0.15 3.54 7.61
C HIS A 75 -0.07 3.04 9.05
N ILE A 76 -0.90 2.06 9.44
CA ILE A 76 -0.91 1.46 10.79
C ILE A 76 0.47 0.87 11.12
N CYS A 77 1.04 0.07 10.21
CA CYS A 77 2.37 -0.52 10.43
C CYS A 77 3.46 0.55 10.54
N ARG A 78 3.37 1.64 9.77
CA ARG A 78 4.30 2.77 9.88
C ARG A 78 4.20 3.45 11.25
N VAL A 79 2.99 3.66 11.77
CA VAL A 79 2.78 4.25 13.11
C VAL A 79 3.29 3.30 14.18
N PHE A 80 3.04 1.99 14.06
CA PHE A 80 3.55 0.98 14.99
C PHE A 80 5.09 0.95 15.08
N LEU A 81 5.79 1.16 13.95
CA LEU A 81 7.25 1.18 13.90
C LEU A 81 7.86 2.51 14.39
N ARG A 82 7.06 3.55 14.64
CA ARG A 82 7.59 4.79 15.22
C ARG A 82 8.01 4.52 16.66
N PRO A 83 9.15 5.09 17.11
CA PRO A 83 9.51 5.06 18.52
C PRO A 83 8.42 5.83 19.29
N ASN A 84 7.57 5.10 20.02
CA ASN A 84 6.55 5.70 20.87
C ASN A 84 7.06 5.79 22.31
N THR A 85 6.75 6.93 22.94
CA THR A 85 7.01 7.24 24.35
C THR A 85 6.08 6.43 25.24
N GLU A 86 6.50 5.21 25.59
CA GLU A 86 6.10 4.36 26.73
C GLU A 86 4.60 4.01 26.97
N LYS A 87 3.59 4.71 26.46
CA LYS A 87 2.21 4.59 26.97
C LYS A 87 1.18 3.86 26.11
N ASP A 88 1.33 3.77 24.80
CA ASP A 88 0.27 3.19 23.96
C ASP A 88 0.78 2.00 23.12
N SER A 89 0.57 0.79 23.64
CA SER A 89 0.69 -0.43 22.84
C SER A 89 -0.45 -0.45 21.82
N ILE A 90 -0.15 -0.16 20.56
CA ILE A 90 -1.15 -0.19 19.48
C ILE A 90 -1.42 -1.64 19.10
N ASP A 91 -2.67 -2.10 19.28
CA ASP A 91 -3.10 -3.38 18.73
C ASP A 91 -3.29 -3.26 17.21
N VAL A 92 -2.23 -3.61 16.49
CA VAL A 92 -2.20 -3.58 15.02
C VAL A 92 -3.27 -4.49 14.43
N MET A 93 -3.51 -5.67 15.01
CA MET A 93 -4.37 -6.68 14.38
C MET A 93 -5.84 -6.26 14.42
N SER A 94 -6.33 -5.75 15.55
CA SER A 94 -7.72 -5.26 15.63
C SER A 94 -7.98 -4.03 14.77
N LEU A 95 -6.97 -3.20 14.52
CA LEU A 95 -7.12 -2.08 13.58
C LEU A 95 -7.19 -2.57 12.13
N LEU A 96 -6.39 -3.57 11.76
CA LEU A 96 -6.42 -4.15 10.42
C LEU A 96 -7.77 -4.82 10.10
N THR A 97 -8.37 -5.52 11.06
CA THR A 97 -9.66 -6.20 10.85
C THR A 97 -10.84 -5.23 10.73
N LYS A 98 -10.72 -4.00 11.23
CA LYS A 98 -11.72 -2.94 11.05
C LYS A 98 -11.66 -2.31 9.65
N GLU A 99 -10.47 -2.27 9.05
CA GLU A 99 -10.19 -1.54 7.81
C GLU A 99 -10.31 -2.45 6.58
N LEU A 100 -11.54 -2.83 6.24
CA LEU A 100 -11.85 -3.78 5.17
C LEU A 100 -12.44 -3.13 3.92
N ILE A 101 -12.09 -3.66 2.75
CA ILE A 101 -12.61 -3.25 1.44
C ILE A 101 -13.23 -4.47 0.73
N PRO A 102 -14.42 -4.33 0.12
CA PRO A 102 -15.05 -5.41 -0.63
C PRO A 102 -14.29 -5.72 -1.93
N ILE A 103 -14.09 -6.99 -2.21
CA ILE A 103 -13.59 -7.52 -3.48
C ILE A 103 -14.76 -7.60 -4.46
N ARG A 104 -14.66 -6.88 -5.59
CA ARG A 104 -15.70 -6.83 -6.62
C ARG A 104 -15.13 -7.39 -7.93
N ASN A 105 -15.26 -8.70 -8.12
CA ASN A 105 -14.74 -9.40 -9.30
C ASN A 105 -15.58 -9.09 -10.55
N ASP A 106 -16.91 -9.15 -10.42
CA ASP A 106 -17.83 -9.02 -11.55
C ASP A 106 -18.49 -7.63 -11.58
N ARG A 107 -17.75 -6.62 -12.04
CA ARG A 107 -18.33 -5.29 -12.26
C ARG A 107 -19.20 -5.31 -13.52
N GLN A 108 -20.49 -5.03 -13.35
CA GLN A 108 -21.45 -4.89 -14.45
C GLN A 108 -21.08 -3.76 -15.42
N TYR A 109 -20.56 -2.65 -14.90
CA TYR A 109 -20.11 -1.52 -15.71
C TYR A 109 -18.58 -1.47 -15.78
N PRO A 110 -17.99 -1.23 -16.96
CA PRO A 110 -16.56 -1.02 -17.08
C PRO A 110 -16.16 0.18 -16.23
N ARG A 111 -14.92 0.18 -15.71
CA ARG A 111 -14.39 1.41 -15.11
C ARG A 111 -14.46 2.49 -16.18
N LEU A 112 -15.07 3.63 -15.84
CA LEU A 112 -14.96 4.82 -16.66
C LEU A 112 -13.48 5.01 -16.94
N GLN A 113 -13.09 4.92 -18.21
CA GLN A 113 -11.80 5.38 -18.67
C GLN A 113 -11.89 6.90 -18.66
N THR A 114 -11.98 7.50 -17.48
CA THR A 114 -12.12 8.93 -17.38
C THR A 114 -10.86 9.53 -17.98
N ALA A 115 -11.01 10.09 -19.17
CA ALA A 115 -10.04 10.88 -19.94
C ALA A 115 -9.63 12.19 -19.21
N HIS A 116 -9.80 12.23 -17.88
CA HIS A 116 -9.33 13.28 -16.99
C HIS A 116 -8.21 12.75 -16.11
N PHE A 117 -7.21 12.11 -16.73
CA PHE A 117 -5.85 12.46 -16.32
C PHE A 117 -5.75 13.96 -16.60
N ARG A 118 -6.03 14.81 -15.61
CA ARG A 118 -5.58 16.21 -15.67
C ARG A 118 -4.13 16.09 -16.06
N LYS A 119 -3.79 16.48 -17.30
CA LYS A 119 -2.41 16.42 -17.78
C LYS A 119 -1.57 17.03 -16.66
N PRO A 120 -0.54 16.34 -16.12
CA PRO A 120 0.31 16.98 -15.15
C PRO A 120 0.76 18.28 -15.80
N ARG A 121 0.51 19.42 -15.16
CA ARG A 121 1.13 20.67 -15.57
C ARG A 121 2.62 20.40 -15.42
N TYR A 122 3.30 20.10 -16.53
CA TYR A 122 4.75 19.95 -16.56
C TYR A 122 5.36 21.18 -15.89
N PHE A 123 6.38 20.95 -15.07
CA PHE A 123 7.13 22.02 -14.41
C PHE A 123 7.55 23.04 -15.46
N ILE A 124 6.95 24.23 -15.40
CA ILE A 124 7.42 25.38 -16.16
C ILE A 124 8.65 25.85 -15.40
N TYR A 125 9.83 25.45 -15.84
CA TYR A 125 11.07 26.04 -15.32
C TYR A 125 11.01 27.53 -15.65
N ARG A 126 10.91 28.38 -14.63
CA ARG A 126 11.28 29.78 -14.78
C ARG A 126 12.80 29.79 -14.82
N ALA A 127 13.36 29.92 -16.02
CA ALA A 127 14.74 30.38 -16.16
C ALA A 127 14.81 31.77 -15.53
N ALA A 128 15.73 31.94 -14.58
CA ALA A 128 16.10 33.25 -14.06
C ALA A 128 16.84 34.06 -15.14
#